data_AF-A0A928B7E4-F1
#
_entry.id   AF-A0A928B7E4-F1
#
_cell.length_a   1.000
_cell.length_b   1.000
_cell.length_c   1.000
_cell.angle_alpha   90.00
_cell.angle_beta   90.00
_cell.angle_gamma   90.00
#
_symmetry.space_group_name_H-M   'P 1'
#
loop_
_entity.id
_entity.type
_entity.pdbx_description
1 polymer ?
#
loop_
_entity_poly.entity_id
_entity_poly.type
_entity_poly.pdbx_seq_one_letter_code
_entity_poly.pdbx_strand_id
1 'polypeptide(L)' 'MSAVKKIQYTGLNFHEVKQMCGDMVLAPYICMGFSMLSLFTEDGFVSVNEGDTIVMDEKGNFSVEK' A
#
# COMPACT_ATOMS: atom_id res chain seq x y z
N MET A 1 -2.50 12.52 -20.50
CA MET A 1 -2.81 12.68 -19.06
C MET A 1 -2.42 11.37 -18.41
N SER A 2 -1.29 11.35 -17.72
CA SER A 2 -0.83 10.18 -17.00
C SER A 2 -1.46 10.20 -15.60
N ALA A 3 -1.89 9.03 -15.12
CA ALA A 3 -2.83 8.93 -13.99
C ALA A 3 -2.10 8.47 -12.72
N VAL A 4 -2.06 9.34 -11.71
CA VAL A 4 -1.71 8.98 -10.34
C VAL A 4 -2.77 8.02 -9.81
N LYS A 5 -2.35 6.86 -9.29
CA LYS A 5 -3.26 5.89 -8.67
C LYS A 5 -3.25 6.08 -7.16
N LYS A 6 -4.44 6.12 -6.55
CA LYS A 6 -4.60 6.23 -5.10
C LYS A 6 -5.54 5.13 -4.60
N ILE A 7 -5.21 4.53 -3.45
CA ILE A 7 -6.08 3.57 -2.77
C ILE A 7 -5.97 3.75 -1.26
N GLN A 8 -7.11 3.85 -0.58
CA GLN A 8 -7.14 3.81 0.88
C GLN A 8 -7.08 2.36 1.35
N TYR A 9 -6.14 2.02 2.24
CA TYR A 9 -6.03 0.68 2.77
C TYR A 9 -7.09 0.44 3.85
N THR A 10 -7.89 -0.62 3.70
CA THR A 10 -9.01 -0.95 4.61
C THR A 10 -8.78 -2.25 5.38
N GLY A 11 -7.59 -2.85 5.26
CA GLY A 11 -7.30 -4.17 5.82
C GLY A 11 -7.90 -5.35 5.05
N LEU A 12 -9.01 -5.13 4.35
CA LEU A 12 -9.73 -6.15 3.58
C LEU A 12 -9.45 -6.08 2.07
N ASN A 13 -9.04 -4.91 1.56
CA ASN A 13 -8.78 -4.67 0.14
C ASN A 13 -7.35 -5.04 -0.32
N PHE A 14 -6.73 -6.03 0.31
CA PHE A 14 -5.37 -6.47 -0.01
C PHE A 14 -5.17 -6.78 -1.50
N HIS A 15 -6.15 -7.43 -2.14
CA HIS A 15 -6.06 -7.78 -3.57
C HIS A 15 -5.98 -6.54 -4.47
N GLU A 16 -6.72 -5.48 -4.15
CA GLU A 16 -6.69 -4.22 -4.91
C GLU A 16 -5.34 -3.52 -4.73
N VAL A 17 -4.82 -3.50 -3.49
CA VAL A 17 -3.47 -2.97 -3.23
C VAL A 17 -2.41 -3.78 -3.97
N LYS A 18 -2.52 -5.12 -4.01
CA LYS A 18 -1.61 -5.97 -4.76
C LYS A 18 -1.70 -5.75 -6.28
N GLN A 19 -2.88 -5.47 -6.82
CA GLN A 19 -3.04 -5.09 -8.23
C GLN A 19 -2.38 -3.74 -8.53
N MET A 20 -2.38 -2.81 -7.57
CA MET A 20 -1.77 -1.49 -7.73
C MET A 20 -0.24 -1.52 -7.57
N CYS A 21 0.26 -2.17 -6.53
CA CYS A 21 1.65 -2.14 -6.09
C CYS A 21 2.46 -3.38 -6.54
N GLY A 22 1.81 -4.41 -7.07
CA GLY A 22 2.46 -5.61 -7.58
C GLY A 22 3.30 -6.34 -6.52
N ASP A 23 4.54 -6.66 -6.88
CA ASP A 23 5.48 -7.39 -6.04
C ASP A 23 6.07 -6.56 -4.88
N MET A 24 5.79 -5.25 -4.83
CA MET A 24 6.14 -4.42 -3.67
C MET A 24 5.34 -4.82 -2.43
N VAL A 25 4.20 -5.48 -2.61
CA VAL A 25 3.36 -5.94 -1.49
C VAL A 25 3.91 -7.24 -0.92
N LEU A 26 4.40 -7.19 0.32
CA LEU A 26 4.98 -8.37 0.97
C LEU A 26 3.90 -9.31 1.51
N ALA A 27 3.14 -8.84 2.52
CA ALA A 27 2.07 -9.60 3.13
C ALA A 27 1.11 -8.68 3.92
N PRO A 28 -0.19 -9.02 4.01
CA PRO A 28 -1.08 -8.39 4.97
C PRO A 28 -0.85 -9.01 6.36
N TYR A 29 -0.83 -8.15 7.37
CA TYR A 29 -0.76 -8.54 8.78
C TYR A 29 -2.09 -8.19 9.43
N ILE A 30 -2.79 -9.20 9.91
CA ILE A 30 -4.04 -9.03 10.67
C ILE A 30 -3.78 -9.57 12.06
N CYS A 31 -3.76 -8.67 13.04
CA CYS A 31 -3.57 -8.98 14.45
C CYS A 31 -4.69 -8.33 15.25
N MET A 32 -5.15 -9.00 16.32
CA MET A 32 -6.31 -8.63 17.16
C MET A 32 -6.72 -7.15 17.11
N GLY A 33 -7.62 -6.79 16.19
CA GLY A 33 -8.21 -5.46 16.07
C GLY A 33 -7.49 -4.45 15.17
N PHE A 34 -6.41 -4.81 14.50
CA PHE A 34 -5.72 -3.95 13.54
C PHE A 34 -5.28 -4.68 12.27
N SER A 35 -5.38 -3.97 11.15
CA SER A 35 -4.91 -4.42 9.85
C SER A 35 -3.72 -3.56 9.41
N MET A 36 -2.63 -4.21 9.00
CA MET A 36 -1.42 -3.56 8.51
C MET A 36 -0.95 -4.27 7.23
N LEU A 37 -0.21 -3.55 6.40
CA LEU A 37 0.46 -4.05 5.21
C LEU A 37 1.90 -3.54 5.21
N SER A 38 2.85 -4.36 4.73
CA SER A 38 4.21 -3.88 4.44
C SER A 38 4.43 -3.77 2.94
N LEU A 39 4.90 -2.60 2.51
CA LEU A 39 5.33 -2.32 1.14
C LEU A 39 6.86 -2.22 1.10
N PHE A 40 7.49 -2.89 0.15
CA PHE A 40 8.92 -2.84 -0.10
C PHE A 40 9.30 -1.58 -0.90
N THR A 41 10.29 -0.84 -0.43
CA THR A 41 10.92 0.32 -1.11
C THR A 41 12.38 0.02 -1.41
N GLU A 42 13.01 0.84 -2.27
CA GLU A 42 14.47 0.81 -2.46
C GLU A 42 15.23 1.04 -1.13
N ASP A 43 14.64 1.81 -0.21
CA ASP A 43 15.20 2.13 1.11
C ASP A 43 14.82 1.13 2.23
N GLY A 44 14.05 0.08 1.94
CA GLY A 44 13.60 -0.92 2.91
C GLY A 44 12.12 -1.24 2.85
N PHE A 45 11.38 -0.93 3.91
CA PHE A 45 9.94 -1.22 3.99
C PHE A 45 9.17 -0.11 4.69
N VAL A 46 7.93 0.10 4.24
CA VAL A 46 6.97 1.02 4.85
C VAL A 46 5.76 0.24 5.32
N SER A 47 5.32 0.54 6.56
CA SER A 47 4.07 0.02 7.11
C SER A 47 2.91 0.92 6.72
N VAL A 48 1.90 0.32 6.08
CA VAL A 48 0.61 0.95 5.77
C VAL A 48 -0.42 0.41 6.76
N ASN A 49 -1.08 1.30 7.46
CA ASN A 49 -2.11 0.97 8.43
C ASN A 49 -3.49 1.16 7.83
N GLU A 50 -4.48 0.51 8.41
CA GLU A 50 -5.87 0.76 8.06
C GLU A 50 -6.20 2.27 8.17
N GLY A 51 -6.76 2.83 7.10
CA GLY A 51 -7.05 4.26 6.96
C GLY A 51 -6.01 5.04 6.16
N ASP A 52 -4.76 4.56 6.09
CA ASP A 52 -3.70 5.21 5.31
C ASP A 52 -4.01 5.13 3.80
N THR A 53 -3.62 6.16 3.04
CA THR A 53 -3.78 6.20 1.59
C THR A 53 -2.45 5.93 0.89
N ILE A 54 -2.41 4.88 0.08
CA ILE A 54 -1.26 4.54 -0.76
C ILE A 54 -1.42 5.29 -2.08
N VAL A 55 -0.40 6.05 -2.45
CA VAL A 55 -0.33 6.80 -3.71
C VAL A 55 0.79 6.22 -4.55
N MET A 56 0.52 5.87 -5.79
CA MET A 56 1.52 5.41 -6.77
C MET A 56 1.66 6.46 -7.86
N ASP A 57 2.87 6.97 -8.03
CA ASP A 57 3.21 7.88 -9.11
C ASP A 57 3.42 7.15 -10.45
N GLU A 58 3.66 7.92 -11.51
CA GLU A 58 3.86 7.39 -12.86
C GLU A 58 5.20 6.66 -13.05
N LYS A 59 6.15 6.90 -12.15
CA LYS A 59 7.48 6.29 -12.15
C LYS A 59 7.51 5.00 -11.34
N GLY A 60 6.40 4.64 -10.68
CA GLY A 60 6.32 3.48 -9.79
C GLY A 60 6.84 3.75 -8.38
N ASN A 61 7.07 5.02 -8.01
CA ASN A 61 7.33 5.37 -6.62
C ASN A 61 6.00 5.44 -5.87
N PHE A 62 5.97 4.81 -4.70
CA PHE A 62 4.82 4.94 -3.82
C PHE A 62 5.11 5.90 -2.67
N SER A 63 4.05 6.54 -2.18
CA SER A 63 4.04 7.27 -0.92
C SER A 63 2.79 6.91 -0.11
N VAL A 64 2.83 7.18 1.19
CA VAL A 64 1.72 6.94 2.11
C VAL A 64 1.28 8.27 2.70
N GLU A 65 0.02 8.64 2.45
CA GLU A 65 -0.66 9.81 3.00
C GLU A 65 -1.50 9.37 4.23
N LYS A 66 -1.49 10.17 5.30
CA LYS A 66 -2.25 9.93 6.54
C LYS A 66 -3.36 10.95 6.72
#